data_AF-A0A674K6I4-F1
#
_entry.id   AF-A0A674K6I4-F1
#
_cell.length_a   1.000
_cell.length_b   1.000
_cell.length_c   1.000
_cell.angle_alpha   90.00
_cell.angle_beta   90.00
_cell.angle_gamma   90.00
#
_symmetry.space_group_name_H-M   'P 1'
#
loop_
_entity.id
_entity.type
_entity.pdbx_description
1 polymer ?
#
loop_
_entity_poly.entity_id
_entity_poly.type
_entity_poly.pdbx_seq_one_letter_code
_entity_poly.pdbx_strand_id
1 'polypeptide(L)'
;RWSRWLAFCGCTIAGLSLLSSSVMRLVSEQNPEDWMDLLLPRRSLYILRGPARYEFTHEILKDEESFFDGQKIPRERRISVICRNLPVLPAPTSPPAPACR
;
A
#
# COMPACT_ATOMS: atom_id res chain seq x y z
N ARG A 1 -3.51 -9.07 17.12
CA ARG A 1 -4.06 -9.24 15.77
C ARG A 1 -4.29 -7.84 15.19
N TRP A 2 -3.31 -7.31 14.43
CA TRP A 2 -3.28 -6.04 13.66
C TRP A 2 -3.59 -4.67 14.32
N SER A 3 -4.27 -4.58 15.45
CA SER A 3 -4.70 -3.31 16.08
C SER A 3 -3.57 -2.43 16.66
N ARG A 4 -2.33 -2.94 16.79
CA ARG A 4 -1.20 -2.20 17.41
C ARG A 4 -0.50 -1.23 16.45
N TRP A 5 -0.59 -1.44 15.14
CA TRP A 5 0.12 -0.63 14.14
C TRP A 5 -0.69 0.54 13.59
N LEU A 6 -2.04 0.46 13.68
CA LEU A 6 -2.92 1.57 13.30
C LEU A 6 -2.67 2.82 14.16
N ALA A 7 -2.19 2.64 15.40
CA ALA A 7 -1.89 3.73 16.32
C ALA A 7 -0.63 4.54 15.96
N PHE A 8 0.21 4.07 15.02
CA PHE A 8 1.49 4.72 14.69
C PHE A 8 1.56 5.27 13.25
N CYS A 9 0.58 4.93 12.40
CA CYS A 9 0.55 5.35 11.01
C CYS A 9 -0.84 5.90 10.71
N GLY A 10 -0.89 7.16 10.27
CA GLY A 10 -2.10 7.81 9.78
C GLY A 10 -2.54 7.25 8.44
N CYS A 11 -3.53 7.89 7.83
CA CYS A 11 -4.25 7.32 6.70
C CYS A 11 -3.58 7.41 5.32
N THR A 12 -2.34 7.89 5.24
CA THR A 12 -1.60 7.99 3.99
C THR A 12 -0.28 7.24 4.11
N ILE A 13 -0.05 6.32 3.17
CA ILE A 13 1.26 5.74 2.93
C ILE A 13 1.70 6.20 1.54
N ALA A 14 2.89 6.76 1.43
CA ALA A 14 3.49 7.13 0.16
C ALA A 14 4.80 6.35 -0.01
N GLY A 15 4.99 5.68 -1.14
CA GLY A 15 6.20 4.90 -1.42
C GLY A 15 6.85 5.33 -2.72
N LEU A 16 8.09 5.81 -2.63
CA LEU A 16 8.93 6.11 -3.78
C LEU A 16 9.68 4.83 -4.20
N SER A 17 9.53 4.41 -5.46
CA SER A 17 10.19 3.21 -6.01
C SER A 17 11.47 3.58 -6.75
N LEU A 18 12.60 2.98 -6.38
CA LEU A 18 13.93 3.24 -6.92
C LEU A 18 14.58 1.96 -7.46
N LEU A 19 15.58 2.14 -8.34
CA LEU A 19 16.43 1.13 -8.99
C LEU A 19 15.74 0.20 -10.02
N SER A 20 14.62 -0.42 -9.69
CA SER A 20 13.91 -1.37 -10.56
C SER A 20 12.39 -1.23 -10.43
N SER A 21 11.68 -1.69 -11.45
CA SER A 21 10.21 -1.75 -11.46
C SER A 21 9.72 -2.99 -10.72
N SER A 22 8.48 -2.97 -10.22
CA SER A 22 7.84 -4.12 -9.59
C SER A 22 6.33 -4.06 -9.69
N VAL A 23 5.66 -5.17 -9.46
CA VAL A 23 4.20 -5.22 -9.32
C VAL A 23 3.82 -5.29 -7.85
N MET A 24 2.93 -4.40 -7.42
CA MET A 24 2.29 -4.44 -6.11
C MET A 24 0.87 -4.98 -6.28
N ARG A 25 0.53 -6.05 -5.56
CA ARG A 25 -0.83 -6.58 -5.53
C ARG A 25 -1.57 -6.07 -4.30
N LEU A 26 -2.76 -5.54 -4.52
CA LEU A 26 -3.72 -5.22 -3.48
C LEU A 26 -4.76 -6.35 -3.42
N VAL A 27 -4.96 -6.97 -2.25
CA VAL A 27 -5.98 -8.02 -2.05
C VAL A 27 -6.90 -7.61 -0.91
N SER A 28 -8.22 -7.62 -1.16
CA SER A 28 -9.23 -7.27 -0.18
C SER A 28 -9.17 -8.20 1.04
N GLU A 29 -9.23 -7.63 2.24
CA GLU A 29 -9.31 -8.42 3.49
C GLU A 29 -10.67 -9.12 3.64
N GLN A 30 -11.72 -8.63 2.96
CA GLN A 30 -13.05 -9.21 3.04
C GLN A 30 -13.26 -10.32 2.01
N ASN A 31 -12.73 -10.14 0.80
CA ASN A 31 -12.88 -11.08 -0.30
C ASN A 31 -11.54 -11.28 -1.03
N PRO A 32 -10.83 -12.41 -0.83
CA PRO A 32 -9.56 -12.67 -1.50
C PRO A 32 -9.62 -12.74 -3.03
N GLU A 33 -10.81 -12.96 -3.62
CA GLU A 33 -11.02 -12.93 -5.07
C GLU A 33 -11.02 -11.49 -5.63
N ASP A 34 -11.19 -10.49 -4.77
CA ASP A 34 -11.12 -9.08 -5.14
C ASP A 34 -9.71 -8.54 -4.94
N TRP A 35 -8.98 -8.44 -6.06
CA TRP A 35 -7.61 -7.97 -6.08
C TRP A 35 -7.31 -7.10 -7.30
N MET A 36 -6.27 -6.29 -7.18
CA MET A 36 -5.76 -5.47 -8.28
C MET A 36 -4.24 -5.39 -8.23
N ASP A 37 -3.62 -5.47 -9.40
CA ASP A 37 -2.19 -5.24 -9.56
C ASP A 37 -1.91 -3.77 -9.92
N LEU A 38 -0.84 -3.23 -9.32
CA LEU A 38 -0.31 -1.90 -9.55
C LEU A 38 1.11 -2.03 -10.07
N LEU A 39 1.36 -1.54 -11.29
CA LEU A 39 2.73 -1.37 -11.77
C LEU A 39 3.39 -0.24 -10.98
N LEU A 40 4.55 -0.52 -10.40
CA LEU A 40 5.41 0.45 -9.73
C LEU A 40 6.68 0.65 -10.56
N PRO A 41 6.69 1.57 -11.55
CA PRO A 41 7.88 1.86 -12.32
C PRO A 41 9.01 2.42 -11.46
N ARG A 42 10.25 2.27 -11.92
CA ARG A 42 11.37 3.01 -11.34
C ARG A 42 11.14 4.53 -11.43
N ARG A 43 11.42 5.24 -10.32
CA ARG A 43 11.17 6.68 -10.12
C ARG A 43 9.67 7.04 -10.08
N SER A 44 8.82 6.10 -9.68
CA SER A 44 7.40 6.36 -9.42
C SER A 44 7.13 6.55 -7.93
N LEU A 45 6.08 7.31 -7.62
CA LEU A 45 5.51 7.46 -6.29
C LEU A 45 4.13 6.81 -6.29
N TYR A 46 3.90 5.84 -5.41
CA TYR A 46 2.55 5.34 -5.14
C TYR A 46 2.03 5.91 -3.83
N ILE A 47 0.71 6.11 -3.76
CA ILE A 47 0.02 6.64 -2.58
C ILE A 47 -1.15 5.70 -2.26
N LEU A 48 -1.12 5.08 -1.07
CA LEU A 48 -2.23 4.32 -0.52
C LEU A 48 -2.97 5.18 0.51
N ARG A 49 -4.26 5.40 0.28
CA ARG A 49 -5.19 6.18 1.12
C ARG A 49 -6.55 5.51 1.18
N GLY A 50 -7.34 5.83 2.21
CA GLY A 50 -8.71 5.34 2.36
C GLY A 50 -8.77 3.80 2.30
N PRO A 51 -9.75 3.21 1.61
CA PRO A 51 -9.93 1.77 1.50
C PRO A 51 -8.65 1.03 1.08
N ALA A 52 -7.89 1.55 0.11
CA ALA A 52 -6.66 0.92 -0.37
C ALA A 52 -5.58 0.70 0.71
N ARG A 53 -5.66 1.42 1.84
CA ARG A 53 -4.76 1.25 2.99
C ARG A 53 -5.35 0.36 4.09
N TYR A 54 -6.67 0.42 4.29
CA TYR A 54 -7.33 -0.16 5.47
C TYR A 54 -8.10 -1.44 5.18
N GLU A 55 -8.57 -1.61 3.95
CA GLU A 55 -9.43 -2.72 3.51
C GLU A 55 -8.69 -3.69 2.58
N PHE A 56 -7.48 -3.31 2.13
CA PHE A 56 -6.64 -4.12 1.25
C PHE A 56 -5.29 -4.39 1.88
N THR A 57 -4.89 -5.66 1.86
CA THR A 57 -3.50 -6.06 2.02
C THR A 57 -2.70 -5.64 0.79
N HIS A 58 -1.41 -5.35 0.96
CA HIS A 58 -0.52 -5.02 -0.15
C HIS A 58 0.73 -5.89 -0.09
N GLU A 59 1.10 -6.46 -1.22
CA GLU A 59 2.32 -7.25 -1.36
C GLU A 59 3.09 -6.87 -2.61
N ILE A 60 4.41 -7.06 -2.60
CA ILE A 60 5.24 -6.93 -3.79
C ILE A 60 5.49 -8.33 -4.32
N LEU A 61 5.04 -8.61 -5.55
CA LEU A 61 5.12 -9.95 -6.13
C LEU A 61 6.57 -10.43 -6.28
N LYS A 62 6.77 -11.75 -6.14
CA LYS A 62 8.05 -12.41 -6.40
C LYS A 62 8.36 -12.42 -7.89
N ASP A 63 9.61 -12.72 -8.26
CA ASP A 63 10.00 -12.68 -9.67
C ASP A 63 9.12 -13.57 -10.52
N GLU A 64 8.83 -14.79 -10.06
CA GLU A 64 8.05 -15.80 -10.76
C GLU A 64 6.63 -15.34 -11.07
N GLU A 65 6.03 -14.54 -10.19
CA GLU A 65 4.63 -14.09 -10.24
C GLU A 65 4.48 -12.64 -10.73
N SER A 66 5.59 -11.92 -10.91
CA SER A 66 5.61 -10.50 -11.29
C SER A 66 5.24 -10.30 -12.76
N PHE A 67 3.93 -10.27 -13.02
CA PHE A 67 3.32 -9.96 -14.30
C PHE A 67 2.37 -8.76 -14.15
N PHE A 68 2.32 -7.91 -15.17
CA PHE A 68 1.38 -6.81 -15.24
C PHE A 68 0.86 -6.71 -16.68
N ASP A 69 -0.47 -6.74 -16.84
CA ASP A 69 -1.12 -6.71 -18.16
C ASP A 69 -0.56 -7.77 -19.14
N GLY A 70 -0.36 -9.00 -18.63
CA GLY A 70 0.23 -10.12 -19.38
C GLY A 70 1.74 -9.99 -19.65
N GLN A 71 2.38 -8.87 -19.32
CA GLN A 71 3.80 -8.65 -19.52
C GLN A 71 4.61 -9.03 -18.27
N LYS A 72 5.71 -9.73 -18.46
CA LYS A 72 6.65 -10.01 -17.37
C LYS A 72 7.33 -8.73 -16.92
N ILE A 73 7.35 -8.49 -15.60
CA ILE A 73 8.12 -7.40 -14.99
C ILE A 73 9.26 -8.02 -14.17
N PRO A 74 10.48 -8.14 -14.72
CA PRO A 74 11.61 -8.78 -14.04
C PRO A 74 11.95 -8.08 -12.72
N ARG A 75 12.16 -8.87 -11.67
CA ARG A 75 12.51 -8.40 -10.34
C ARG A 75 14.03 -8.33 -10.20
N GLU A 76 14.51 -7.12 -10.01
CA GLU A 76 15.89 -6.85 -9.62
C GLU A 76 15.94 -6.19 -8.24
N ARG A 77 17.15 -5.84 -7.78
CA ARG A 77 17.35 -5.09 -6.54
C ARG A 77 16.51 -3.81 -6.55
N ARG A 78 15.46 -3.78 -5.70
CA ARG A 78 14.56 -2.64 -5.51
C ARG A 78 14.83 -1.96 -4.19
N ILE A 79 14.90 -0.64 -4.20
CA ILE A 79 14.87 0.18 -2.98
C ILE A 79 13.57 0.97 -3.00
N SER A 80 12.89 1.06 -1.86
CA SER A 80 11.77 1.98 -1.71
C SER A 80 11.89 2.83 -0.47
N VAL A 81 11.60 4.12 -0.61
CA VAL A 81 11.48 5.05 0.50
C VAL A 81 10.00 5.16 0.83
N ILE A 82 9.61 4.75 2.03
CA ILE A 82 8.20 4.75 2.46
C ILE A 82 8.02 5.86 3.49
N CYS A 83 7.21 6.85 3.13
CA CYS A 83 6.77 7.92 4.01
C CYS A 83 5.38 7.57 4.56
N ARG A 84 5.20 7.80 5.86
CA ARG A 84 3.94 7.55 6.58
C ARG A 84 3.59 8.81 7.36
N ASN A 85 2.32 9.20 7.35
CA ASN A 85 1.87 10.30 8.20
C ASN A 85 1.60 9.82 9.63
N LEU A 86 1.58 10.76 10.57
CA LEU A 86 1.14 10.49 11.94
C LEU A 86 -0.38 10.25 11.99
N PRO A 87 -0.88 9.47 12.96
CA PRO A 87 -2.31 9.34 13.18
C PRO A 87 -2.89 10.70 13.61
N VAL A 88 -4.08 11.02 13.10
CA VAL A 88 -4.85 12.16 13.63
C VAL A 88 -5.44 11.70 14.96
N LEU A 89 -4.94 12.25 16.07
CA LEU A 89 -5.56 12.04 17.37
C LEU A 89 -6.93 12.75 17.37
N PRO A 90 -8.01 12.09 17.85
CA PRO A 90 -9.28 12.77 18.00
C PRO A 90 -9.13 13.90 19.02
N ALA A 91 -9.68 15.07 18.73
CA ALA A 91 -9.83 16.13 19.72
C ALA A 91 -10.72 15.61 20.87
N PRO A 92 -10.52 16.03 22.13
CA PRO A 92 -11.20 15.45 23.29
C PRO A 92 -12.74 15.55 23.26
N THR A 93 -13.33 16.31 22.34
CA THR A 93 -14.79 16.48 22.18
C THR A 93 -15.33 16.11 20.80
N SER A 94 -14.52 15.54 19.90
CA SER A 94 -15.02 15.12 18.58
C SER A 94 -15.46 13.65 18.57
N PRO A 95 -16.55 13.29 17.86
CA PRO A 95 -16.87 11.88 17.59
C PRO A 95 -15.66 11.19 16.94
N PRO A 96 -15.52 9.84 17.06
CA PRO A 96 -14.39 9.13 16.48
C PRO A 96 -14.25 9.54 15.01
N ALA A 97 -13.09 10.10 14.67
CA ALA A 97 -12.82 10.53 13.31
C ALA A 97 -13.11 9.35 12.37
N PRO A 98 -13.92 9.52 11.31
CA PRO A 98 -14.11 8.46 10.35
C PRO A 98 -12.72 8.05 9.86
N ALA A 99 -12.43 6.75 9.86
CA ALA A 99 -11.23 6.20 9.23
C ALA A 99 -11.12 6.87 7.85
N CYS A 100 -10.07 7.69 7.65
CA CYS A 100 -10.04 8.80 6.67
C CYS A 100 -10.92 8.57 5.44
N ARG A 101 -11.95 9.41 5.29
CA ARG A 101 -12.66 9.61 4.02
C ARG A 101 -11.75 10.30 3.01
#